data_AF-A0A1D6QHQ4-F1
#
_entry.id   AF-A0A1D6QHQ4-F1
#
_cell.length_a   1.000
_cell.length_b   1.000
_cell.length_c   1.000
_cell.angle_alpha   90.00
_cell.angle_beta   90.00
_cell.angle_gamma   90.00
#
_symmetry.space_group_name_H-M   'P 1'
#
loop_
_entity.id
_entity.type
_entity.pdbx_description
1 polymer ?
#
loop_
_entity_poly.entity_id
_entity_poly.type
_entity_poly.pdbx_seq_one_letter_code
_entity_poly.pdbx_strand_id
1 'polypeptide(L)'
;MEQNILAAYEILELFCEFVLAKVPSVEVQKECPIELCEAIASIIFASGRCSDLPELMHLHNLFTTKYGKEFVASAMELCPDSSVNRIIIEKLSVNAPSDGSKLKVMKAIAQEYNFEWDSSNTEAEFSKKFEDLLVAFANRLLIP
;
A
#
# COMPACT_ATOMS: atom_id res chain seq x y z
N MET A 1 0.05 9.06 4.75
CA MET A 1 0.52 8.57 3.44
C MET A 1 2.03 8.38 3.48
N GLU A 2 2.80 9.42 3.82
CA GLU A 2 4.27 9.35 3.93
C GLU A 2 4.79 8.25 4.86
N GLN A 3 4.22 8.10 6.07
CA GLN A 3 4.63 7.03 7.00
C GLN A 3 4.40 5.61 6.44
N ASN A 4 3.33 5.41 5.65
CA ASN A 4 3.09 4.11 5.03
C ASN A 4 4.12 3.84 3.92
N ILE A 5 4.47 4.86 3.14
CA ILE A 5 5.48 4.77 2.08
C ILE A 5 6.84 4.44 2.69
N LEU A 6 7.23 5.11 3.79
CA LEU A 6 8.50 4.83 4.47
C LEU A 6 8.58 3.38 4.96
N ALA A 7 7.52 2.89 5.61
CA ALA A 7 7.45 1.49 6.05
C ALA A 7 7.50 0.49 4.88
N ALA A 8 6.94 0.86 3.72
CA ALA A 8 7.07 0.04 2.52
C ALA A 8 8.50 0.05 1.96
N TYR A 9 9.20 1.18 2.02
CA TYR A 9 10.59 1.30 1.58
C TYR A 9 11.55 0.46 2.42
N GLU A 10 11.36 0.40 3.73
CA GLU A 10 12.16 -0.47 4.61
C GLU A 10 12.03 -1.96 4.20
N ILE A 11 10.83 -2.41 3.85
CA ILE A 11 10.60 -3.79 3.38
C ILE A 11 11.19 -3.99 1.98
N LEU A 12 11.04 -3.01 1.09
CA LEU A 12 11.61 -3.07 -0.27
C LEU A 12 13.13 -3.09 -0.25
N GLU A 13 13.78 -2.37 0.65
CA GLU A 13 15.23 -2.41 0.86
C GLU A 13 15.67 -3.83 1.21
N LEU A 14 15.04 -4.45 2.21
CA LEU A 14 15.31 -5.83 2.59
C LEU A 14 15.10 -6.82 1.43
N PHE A 15 14.03 -6.65 0.65
CA PHE A 15 13.78 -7.50 -0.53
C PHE A 15 14.81 -7.30 -1.63
N CYS A 16 15.25 -6.06 -1.88
CA CYS A 16 16.30 -5.77 -2.84
C CYS A 16 17.63 -6.41 -2.42
N GLU A 17 18.01 -6.30 -1.14
CA GLU A 17 19.21 -6.96 -0.59
C GLU A 17 19.14 -8.48 -0.73
N PHE A 18 17.99 -9.07 -0.41
CA PHE A 18 17.78 -10.51 -0.49
C PHE A 18 17.86 -11.01 -1.93
N VAL A 19 17.22 -10.32 -2.89
CA VAL A 19 17.32 -10.65 -4.31
C VAL A 19 18.75 -10.47 -4.81
N LEU A 20 19.45 -9.41 -4.39
CA LEU A 20 20.84 -9.15 -4.74
C LEU A 20 21.76 -10.29 -4.29
N ALA A 21 21.59 -10.77 -3.05
CA ALA A 21 22.34 -11.91 -2.51
C ALA A 21 22.08 -13.22 -3.26
N LYS A 22 20.99 -13.31 -4.02
CA LYS A 22 20.54 -14.49 -4.75
C LYS A 22 20.56 -14.33 -6.27
N VAL A 23 21.22 -13.29 -6.80
CA VAL A 23 21.37 -13.06 -8.25
C VAL A 23 21.86 -14.29 -9.02
N PRO A 24 22.86 -15.07 -8.57
CA PRO A 24 23.28 -16.26 -9.30
C PRO A 24 22.14 -17.29 -9.51
N SER A 25 21.23 -17.38 -8.54
CA SER A 25 20.04 -18.24 -8.62
C SER A 25 19.04 -17.69 -9.65
N VAL A 26 18.80 -16.38 -9.63
CA VAL A 26 17.95 -15.66 -10.59
C VAL A 26 18.49 -15.80 -12.01
N GLU A 27 19.80 -15.77 -12.22
CA GLU A 27 20.40 -15.89 -13.55
C GLU A 27 20.19 -17.28 -14.16
N VAL A 28 20.38 -18.35 -13.38
CA VAL A 28 20.35 -19.72 -13.87
C VAL A 28 18.93 -20.27 -14.00
N GLN A 29 18.04 -19.96 -13.05
CA GLN A 29 16.69 -20.53 -13.05
C GLN A 29 15.79 -19.85 -14.08
N LYS A 30 15.03 -20.64 -14.84
CA LYS A 30 14.12 -20.10 -15.86
C LYS A 30 12.83 -19.55 -15.23
N GLU A 31 12.34 -20.21 -14.19
CA GLU A 31 11.16 -19.80 -13.41
C GLU A 31 11.60 -19.10 -12.13
N CYS A 32 10.73 -18.27 -11.56
CA CYS A 32 11.03 -17.57 -10.33
C CYS A 32 11.13 -18.57 -9.17
N PRO A 33 12.27 -18.65 -8.45
CA PRO A 33 12.41 -19.54 -7.33
C PRO A 33 11.37 -19.22 -6.24
N ILE A 34 10.76 -20.23 -5.64
CA ILE A 34 9.71 -20.04 -4.63
C ILE A 34 10.18 -19.16 -3.46
N GLU A 35 11.46 -19.31 -3.07
CA GLU A 35 12.08 -18.51 -2.00
C GLU A 35 12.22 -17.02 -2.36
N LEU A 36 12.30 -16.67 -3.66
CA LEU A 36 12.43 -15.29 -4.13
C LEU A 36 11.11 -14.69 -4.60
N CYS A 37 10.09 -15.52 -4.79
CA CYS A 37 8.84 -15.13 -5.44
C CYS A 37 8.16 -13.96 -4.70
N GLU A 38 8.13 -14.00 -3.37
CA GLU A 38 7.55 -12.90 -2.58
C GLU A 38 8.30 -11.58 -2.76
N ALA A 39 9.63 -11.62 -2.66
CA ALA A 39 10.47 -10.43 -2.79
C ALA A 39 10.35 -9.81 -4.19
N ILE A 40 10.47 -10.64 -5.24
CA ILE A 40 10.42 -10.20 -6.63
C ILE A 40 9.02 -9.68 -7.00
N ALA A 41 7.96 -10.40 -6.62
CA ALA A 41 6.59 -9.95 -6.88
C ALA A 41 6.29 -8.63 -6.15
N SER A 42 6.80 -8.45 -4.93
CA SER A 42 6.62 -7.21 -4.16
C SER A 42 7.34 -6.01 -4.80
N ILE A 43 8.56 -6.21 -5.30
CA ILE A 43 9.31 -5.18 -6.05
C ILE A 43 8.54 -4.79 -7.32
N ILE A 44 8.03 -5.76 -8.07
CA ILE A 44 7.21 -5.54 -9.27
C ILE A 44 5.95 -4.72 -8.91
N PHE A 45 5.21 -5.14 -7.90
CA PHE A 45 3.99 -4.45 -7.46
C PHE A 45 4.25 -2.99 -7.04
N ALA A 46 5.37 -2.75 -6.35
CA ALA A 46 5.78 -1.43 -5.90
C ALA A 46 6.20 -0.50 -7.04
N SER A 47 6.76 -1.04 -8.14
CA SER A 47 7.26 -0.25 -9.28
C SER A 47 6.20 0.69 -9.89
N GLY A 48 4.96 0.22 -10.00
CA GLY A 48 3.84 1.04 -10.52
C GLY A 48 3.26 2.05 -9.52
N ARG A 49 3.71 2.03 -8.27
CA ARG A 49 3.17 2.86 -7.15
C ARG A 49 4.19 3.84 -6.60
N CYS A 50 5.47 3.65 -6.88
CA CYS A 50 6.57 4.45 -6.36
C CYS A 50 7.23 5.25 -7.50
N SER A 51 6.56 6.30 -7.96
CA SER A 51 7.06 7.16 -9.05
C SER A 51 8.41 7.81 -8.75
N ASP A 52 8.70 8.01 -7.47
CA ASP A 52 9.91 8.70 -7.00
C ASP A 52 11.14 7.78 -6.98
N LEU A 53 10.96 6.49 -7.30
CA LEU A 53 12.02 5.48 -7.34
C LEU A 53 12.04 4.76 -8.72
N PRO A 54 12.54 5.42 -9.78
CA PRO A 54 12.54 4.88 -11.15
C PRO A 54 13.35 3.59 -11.31
N GLU A 55 14.27 3.29 -10.40
CA GLU A 55 15.03 2.05 -10.32
C GLU A 55 14.11 0.82 -10.18
N LEU A 56 12.97 0.93 -9.50
CA LEU A 56 12.02 -0.17 -9.41
C LEU A 56 11.39 -0.49 -10.77
N MET A 57 11.17 0.51 -11.63
CA MET A 57 10.69 0.29 -12.99
C MET A 57 11.76 -0.40 -13.86
N HIS A 58 13.04 -0.13 -13.61
CA HIS A 58 14.12 -0.89 -14.26
C HIS A 58 14.10 -2.36 -13.82
N LEU A 59 13.96 -2.64 -12.52
CA LEU A 59 13.83 -4.01 -12.00
C LEU A 59 12.59 -4.72 -12.56
N HIS A 60 11.44 -4.04 -12.61
CA HIS A 60 10.23 -4.54 -13.24
C HIS A 60 10.49 -5.01 -14.68
N ASN A 61 11.18 -4.19 -15.48
CA ASN A 61 11.48 -4.52 -16.87
C ASN A 61 12.43 -5.71 -16.97
N LEU A 62 13.45 -5.79 -16.10
CA LEU A 62 14.35 -6.94 -16.03
C LEU A 62 13.59 -8.23 -15.68
N PHE A 63 12.70 -8.20 -14.68
CA PHE A 63 11.90 -9.37 -14.33
C PHE A 63 10.86 -9.72 -15.39
N THR A 64 10.35 -8.73 -16.13
CA THR A 64 9.50 -8.97 -17.31
C THR A 64 10.26 -9.76 -18.38
N THR A 65 11.50 -9.37 -18.67
CA THR A 65 12.35 -10.10 -19.61
C THR A 65 12.73 -11.48 -19.08
N LYS A 66 12.97 -11.61 -17.77
CA LYS A 66 13.45 -12.85 -17.16
C LYS A 66 12.36 -13.91 -16.96
N TYR A 67 11.19 -13.53 -16.45
CA TYR A 67 10.11 -14.45 -16.04
C TYR A 67 8.83 -14.30 -16.85
N GLY A 68 8.75 -13.31 -17.74
CA GLY A 68 7.64 -13.11 -18.65
C GLY A 68 6.57 -12.13 -18.13
N LYS A 69 5.73 -11.69 -19.08
CA LYS A 69 4.69 -10.68 -18.82
C LYS A 69 3.58 -11.18 -17.92
N GLU A 70 3.23 -12.46 -17.99
CA GLU A 70 2.16 -13.06 -17.18
C GLU A 70 2.50 -13.05 -15.69
N PHE A 71 3.75 -13.41 -15.35
CA PHE A 71 4.24 -13.35 -13.97
C PHE A 71 4.17 -11.92 -13.40
N VAL A 72 4.62 -10.94 -14.20
CA VAL A 72 4.59 -9.53 -13.82
C VAL A 72 3.17 -9.02 -13.68
N ALA A 73 2.28 -9.35 -14.61
CA ALA A 73 0.87 -8.98 -14.56
C ALA A 73 0.18 -9.56 -13.31
N SER A 74 0.43 -10.83 -12.99
CA SER A 74 -0.10 -11.47 -11.77
C SER A 74 0.29 -10.69 -10.51
N ALA A 75 1.56 -10.28 -10.40
CA ALA A 75 2.02 -9.46 -9.28
C ALA A 75 1.40 -8.06 -9.26
N MET A 76 1.27 -7.40 -10.41
CA MET A 76 0.69 -6.04 -10.49
C MET A 76 -0.81 -6.01 -10.17
N GLU A 77 -1.55 -7.02 -10.64
CA GLU A 77 -3.01 -7.15 -10.50
C GLU A 77 -3.44 -7.88 -9.23
N LEU A 78 -2.48 -8.35 -8.42
CA LEU A 78 -2.73 -9.13 -7.20
C LEU A 78 -3.59 -10.37 -7.49
N CYS A 79 -3.26 -11.10 -8.57
CA CYS A 79 -3.92 -12.36 -8.87
C CYS A 79 -3.78 -13.34 -7.69
N PRO A 80 -4.70 -14.32 -7.53
CA PRO A 80 -4.68 -15.24 -6.38
C PRO A 80 -3.40 -16.05 -6.20
N ASP A 81 -2.65 -16.25 -7.28
CA ASP A 81 -1.35 -16.93 -7.33
C ASP A 81 -0.16 -15.99 -7.10
N SER A 82 -0.40 -14.68 -7.02
CA SER A 82 0.64 -13.70 -6.77
C SER A 82 1.20 -13.85 -5.35
N SER A 83 2.51 -13.79 -5.23
CA SER A 83 3.22 -13.93 -3.96
C SER A 83 3.51 -12.58 -3.29
N VAL A 84 2.81 -11.50 -3.66
CA VAL A 84 3.09 -10.14 -3.17
C VAL A 84 2.92 -10.05 -1.65
N ASN A 85 3.89 -9.43 -0.98
CA ASN A 85 3.87 -9.26 0.46
C ASN A 85 2.67 -8.42 0.90
N ARG A 86 1.91 -8.94 1.87
CA ARG A 86 0.65 -8.31 2.31
C ARG A 86 0.85 -6.92 2.92
N ILE A 87 1.97 -6.69 3.60
CA ILE A 87 2.26 -5.38 4.21
C ILE A 87 2.54 -4.36 3.10
N ILE A 88 3.32 -4.74 2.07
CA ILE A 88 3.54 -3.88 0.89
C ILE A 88 2.22 -3.51 0.22
N ILE A 89 1.30 -4.49 0.03
CA ILE A 89 -0.03 -4.22 -0.52
C ILE A 89 -0.78 -3.19 0.34
N GLU A 90 -0.84 -3.42 1.65
CA GLU A 90 -1.56 -2.53 2.57
C GLU A 90 -0.99 -1.10 2.56
N LYS A 91 0.34 -0.97 2.56
CA LYS A 91 1.02 0.32 2.69
C LYS A 91 1.05 1.13 1.39
N LEU A 92 1.19 0.47 0.24
CA LEU A 92 1.27 1.14 -1.07
C LEU A 92 -0.07 1.25 -1.79
N SER A 93 -1.12 0.59 -1.31
CA SER A 93 -2.47 0.78 -1.87
C SER A 93 -3.01 2.16 -1.50
N VAL A 94 -3.51 2.88 -2.51
CA VAL A 94 -4.17 4.17 -2.32
C VAL A 94 -5.54 3.94 -1.69
N ASN A 95 -5.56 3.84 -0.37
CA ASN A 95 -6.77 3.78 0.42
C ASN A 95 -6.95 5.10 1.17
N ALA A 96 -8.18 5.62 1.16
CA ALA A 96 -8.52 6.70 2.07
C ALA A 96 -8.25 6.21 3.51
N PRO A 97 -7.51 6.97 4.34
CA PRO A 97 -7.26 6.56 5.71
C PRO A 97 -8.59 6.38 6.44
N SER A 98 -8.68 5.35 7.28
CA SER A 98 -9.88 5.14 8.10
C SER A 98 -10.15 6.34 8.99
N ASP A 99 -11.40 6.59 9.33
CA ASP A 99 -11.75 7.71 10.18
C ASP A 99 -11.12 7.60 11.58
N GLY A 100 -10.96 6.38 12.10
CA GLY A 100 -10.19 6.12 13.31
C GLY A 100 -8.70 6.50 13.18
N SER A 101 -8.08 6.25 12.02
CA SER A 101 -6.70 6.67 11.76
C SER A 101 -6.58 8.20 11.69
N LYS A 102 -7.53 8.88 11.03
CA LYS A 102 -7.57 10.36 10.97
C LYS A 102 -7.64 10.94 12.39
N LEU A 103 -8.59 10.44 13.19
CA LEU A 103 -8.79 10.90 14.56
C LEU A 103 -7.55 10.68 15.44
N LYS A 104 -6.91 9.51 15.34
CA LYS A 104 -5.68 9.20 16.09
C LYS A 104 -4.57 10.20 15.78
N VAL A 105 -4.36 10.53 14.51
CA VAL A 105 -3.35 11.50 14.10
C VAL A 105 -3.69 12.91 14.61
N MET A 106 -4.95 13.34 14.49
CA MET A 106 -5.38 14.66 14.99
C MET A 106 -5.17 14.79 16.51
N LYS A 107 -5.49 13.74 17.28
CA LYS A 107 -5.23 13.70 18.73
C LYS A 107 -3.74 13.78 19.05
N ALA A 108 -2.91 13.03 18.32
CA ALA A 108 -1.46 13.06 18.51
C ALA A 108 -0.87 14.47 18.24
N ILE A 109 -1.34 15.15 17.19
CA ILE A 109 -0.93 16.54 16.89
C ILE A 109 -1.36 17.49 18.02
N ALA A 110 -2.61 17.40 18.49
CA ALA A 110 -3.10 18.24 19.58
C ALA A 110 -2.25 18.06 20.86
N GLN A 111 -1.88 16.82 21.18
CA GLN A 111 -1.01 16.50 22.31
C GLN A 111 0.41 17.07 22.14
N GLU A 112 1.02 16.89 20.96
CA GLU A 112 2.39 17.36 20.67
C GLU A 112 2.52 18.89 20.85
N TYR A 113 1.49 19.64 20.47
CA TYR A 113 1.47 21.11 20.57
C TYR A 113 0.81 21.63 21.87
N ASN A 114 0.50 20.76 22.83
CA ASN A 114 -0.21 21.11 24.08
C ASN A 114 -1.52 21.89 23.84
N PHE A 115 -2.22 21.56 22.75
CA PHE A 115 -3.49 22.14 22.40
C PHE A 115 -4.63 21.27 22.96
N GLU A 116 -5.42 21.81 23.88
CA GLU A 116 -6.60 21.12 24.41
C GLU A 116 -7.73 21.13 23.36
N TRP A 117 -7.82 20.02 22.61
CA TRP A 117 -8.86 19.81 21.61
C TRP A 117 -9.92 18.83 22.11
N ASP A 118 -11.19 19.26 22.15
CA ASP A 118 -12.32 18.37 22.33
C ASP A 118 -12.68 17.66 21.01
N SER A 119 -12.37 16.37 20.93
CA SER A 119 -12.59 15.54 19.74
C SER A 119 -13.99 14.96 19.62
N SER A 120 -14.86 15.17 20.62
CA SER A 120 -16.17 14.49 20.72
C SER A 120 -17.06 14.71 19.50
N ASN A 121 -17.09 15.94 18.97
CA ASN A 121 -17.88 16.26 17.78
C ASN A 121 -17.33 15.56 16.52
N THR A 122 -16.02 15.58 16.33
CA THR A 122 -15.36 14.92 15.19
C THR A 122 -15.53 13.41 15.23
N GLU A 123 -15.47 12.80 16.42
CA GLU A 123 -15.77 11.37 16.64
C GLU A 123 -17.19 10.99 16.25
N ALA A 124 -18.17 11.82 16.63
CA ALA A 124 -19.57 11.62 16.29
C ALA A 124 -19.79 11.71 14.77
N GLU A 125 -19.13 12.64 14.09
CA GLU A 125 -19.21 12.75 12.63
C GLU A 125 -18.60 11.54 11.90
N PHE A 126 -17.45 11.07 12.36
CA PHE A 126 -16.76 9.89 11.82
C PHE A 126 -17.48 8.57 12.07
N SER A 127 -18.42 8.55 13.03
CA SER A 127 -19.23 7.36 13.34
C SER A 127 -20.54 7.29 12.55
N LYS A 128 -20.90 8.35 11.79
CA LYS A 128 -22.12 8.37 10.97
C LYS A 128 -22.02 7.32 9.87
N LYS A 129 -22.98 6.40 9.81
CA LYS A 129 -23.03 5.40 8.73
C LYS A 129 -23.53 6.06 7.45
N PHE A 130 -23.22 5.44 6.31
CA PHE A 130 -23.68 5.91 4.99
C PHE A 130 -25.21 6.04 4.93
N GLU A 131 -25.94 5.15 5.62
CA GLU A 131 -27.41 5.22 5.76
C GLU A 131 -27.87 6.49 6.48
N ASP A 132 -27.17 6.93 7.53
CA ASP A 132 -27.52 8.16 8.28
C ASP A 132 -27.32 9.41 7.43
N LEU A 133 -26.32 9.40 6.54
CA LEU A 133 -26.08 10.47 5.58
C LEU A 133 -27.19 10.53 4.52
N LEU A 134 -27.60 9.38 3.98
CA LEU A 134 -28.71 9.31 3.02
C LEU A 134 -30.02 9.80 3.62
N VAL A 135 -30.31 9.43 4.88
CA VAL A 135 -31.50 9.91 5.61
C VAL A 135 -31.41 11.42 5.85
N ALA A 136 -30.25 11.95 6.22
CA ALA A 136 -30.05 13.40 6.39
C ALA A 136 -30.21 14.18 5.07
N PHE A 137 -29.73 13.64 3.95
CA PHE A 137 -29.92 14.20 2.61
C PHE A 137 -31.39 14.14 2.17
N ALA A 138 -32.07 13.01 2.37
CA ALA A 138 -33.49 12.84 2.06
C ALA A 138 -34.35 13.81 2.89
N ASN A 139 -34.05 13.96 4.18
CA ASN A 139 -34.74 14.91 5.06
C ASN A 139 -34.51 16.37 4.66
N ARG A 140 -33.37 16.71 4.04
CA ARG A 140 -33.11 18.05 3.48
C ARG A 140 -33.89 18.33 2.19
N LEU A 141 -34.22 17.30 1.42
CA LEU A 141 -34.99 17.40 0.17
C LEU A 141 -36.51 17.32 0.39
N LEU A 142 -36.94 16.90 1.59
CA LEU A 142 -38.34 16.76 1.99
C LEU A 142 -38.86 17.92 2.87
N ILE A 143 -38.07 18.99 3.05
CA ILE A 143 -38.58 20.24 3.62
C ILE A 143 -39.27 21.00 2.47
N PRO A 144 -40.58 21.30 2.53
CA PRO A 144 -41.28 22.06 1.50
C PRO A 144 -40.75 23.49 1.36
#